data_AF-A0A644WJK5-F1
#
_entry.id   AF-A0A644WJK5-F1
#
_cell.length_a   1.000
_cell.length_b   1.000
_cell.length_c   1.000
_cell.angle_alpha   90.00
_cell.angle_beta   90.00
_cell.angle_gamma   90.00
#
_symmetry.space_group_name_H-M   'P 1'
#
loop_
_entity.id
_entity.type
_entity.pdbx_description
1 polymer ?
#
loop_
_entity_poly.entity_id
_entity_poly.type
_entity_poly.pdbx_seq_one_letter_code
_entity_poly.pdbx_strand_id
1 'polypeptide(L)'
;MDLFQNPFHILGASTRDNRHRISELAEERSLLFDPNTCMDARSDLTNPRKRLSAEVAWLPGIAPKRAEELMSLLESSPEDLLRLEKLPSISKTNLIATALGRLSDLNTEILADWITVISLGFECIDPEDMRGIINEERIVSGFPEVSDLQSVEFEIQERRKFFCVVIKSALDKMSPKDLVKTITNAVELLTHDGEEQGPILIDDIVDSYEIEAQEFLDKEERNINVIVEKLRAAVDEKRPDTISAPLVSQLIQVVKNWDFVAQPIQVSAKSRGLDHEASHRVARLVRELAVYIFNEHGKLDFSQQLTSMLQEVFAEVGDVAERTSEDGKTLNNIAEQRARLMEEAKDREEKWREEITYVAEIGALFEDKLCISPEGIYWKGHHWNLDSITGVRWGGTRNYANGISTGTVYSIFISDGDFSDFIDTRKEGIFLNFIDRLWKSVGVRLLTEYLEGLRNGKTYRFGSAILSDHGMELERKRLFSSNEKCFCTWSELEISNGPGVFCISKKKDRKFTVSLSYLNEDNIHILEAAITLSRKQGGVMLSNILGD
;
A
#
# COMPACT_ATOMS: atom_id res chain seq x y z
N MET A 1 -37.66 -31.25 14.30
CA MET A 1 -38.68 -30.87 15.31
C MET A 1 -38.02 -30.59 16.65
N ASP A 2 -38.60 -29.69 17.44
CA ASP A 2 -38.18 -29.35 18.80
C ASP A 2 -38.55 -30.50 19.79
N LEU A 3 -37.79 -30.68 20.88
CA LEU A 3 -38.08 -31.71 21.90
C LEU A 3 -39.48 -31.55 22.53
N PHE A 4 -39.98 -30.34 22.75
CA PHE A 4 -41.32 -30.13 23.31
C PHE A 4 -42.44 -30.43 22.32
N GLN A 5 -42.12 -30.45 21.03
CA GLN A 5 -43.03 -30.87 19.97
C GLN A 5 -42.89 -32.37 19.66
N ASN A 6 -41.92 -33.06 20.27
CA ASN A 6 -41.67 -34.45 20.00
C ASN A 6 -42.82 -35.31 20.59
N PRO A 7 -43.35 -36.29 19.84
CA PRO A 7 -44.42 -37.16 20.32
C PRO A 7 -44.14 -37.86 21.66
N PHE A 8 -42.87 -38.20 21.96
CA PHE A 8 -42.49 -38.77 23.25
C PHE A 8 -42.75 -37.80 24.42
N HIS A 9 -42.43 -36.51 24.25
CA HIS A 9 -42.74 -35.49 25.25
C HIS A 9 -44.24 -35.25 25.39
N ILE A 10 -44.94 -35.08 24.26
CA ILE A 10 -46.39 -34.78 24.21
C ILE A 10 -47.18 -35.83 25.01
N LEU A 11 -46.86 -37.12 24.79
CA LEU A 11 -47.53 -38.21 25.49
C LEU A 11 -46.93 -38.54 26.87
N GLY A 12 -45.74 -38.03 27.19
CA GLY A 12 -44.95 -38.51 28.32
C GLY A 12 -44.57 -40.00 28.16
N ALA A 13 -44.34 -40.43 26.92
CA ALA A 13 -43.97 -41.80 26.58
C ALA A 13 -42.45 -41.99 26.59
N SER A 14 -42.01 -43.20 26.93
CA SER A 14 -40.63 -43.64 26.80
C SER A 14 -40.38 -44.30 25.43
N THR A 15 -39.14 -44.25 24.94
CA THR A 15 -38.66 -45.07 23.81
C THR A 15 -38.85 -46.57 24.03
N ARG A 16 -38.99 -47.01 25.28
CA ARG A 16 -39.22 -48.40 25.70
C ARG A 16 -40.69 -48.80 25.78
N ASP A 17 -41.62 -47.85 25.63
CA ASP A 17 -43.05 -48.15 25.70
C ASP A 17 -43.53 -48.85 24.43
N ASN A 18 -44.32 -49.91 24.62
CA ASN A 18 -44.95 -50.66 23.53
C ASN A 18 -46.21 -49.93 23.01
N ARG A 19 -46.78 -50.44 21.90
CA ARG A 19 -47.98 -49.85 21.25
C ARG A 19 -49.19 -49.71 22.17
N HIS A 20 -49.40 -50.67 23.08
CA HIS A 20 -50.50 -50.63 24.04
C HIS A 20 -50.31 -49.47 25.01
N ARG A 21 -49.13 -49.36 25.63
CA ARG A 21 -48.83 -48.30 26.60
C ARG A 21 -48.89 -46.91 25.98
N ILE A 22 -48.40 -46.75 24.76
CA ILE A 22 -48.52 -45.49 23.99
C ILE A 22 -49.99 -45.11 23.75
N SER A 23 -50.86 -46.10 23.53
CA SER A 23 -52.29 -45.84 23.32
C SER A 23 -52.99 -45.41 24.61
N GLU A 24 -52.66 -46.05 25.74
CA GLU A 24 -53.13 -45.62 27.07
C GLU A 24 -52.68 -44.19 27.40
N LEU A 25 -51.38 -43.89 27.22
CA LEU A 25 -50.82 -42.56 27.47
C LEU A 25 -51.48 -41.48 26.62
N ALA A 26 -51.82 -41.79 25.36
CA ALA A 26 -52.54 -40.87 24.50
C ALA A 26 -53.96 -40.56 25.00
N GLU A 27 -54.68 -41.57 25.48
CA GLU A 27 -56.00 -41.39 26.09
C GLU A 27 -55.90 -40.57 27.39
N GLU A 28 -54.96 -40.91 28.28
CA GLU A 28 -54.71 -40.20 29.54
C GLU A 28 -54.35 -38.72 29.28
N ARG A 29 -53.43 -38.45 28.35
CA ARG A 29 -52.96 -37.08 28.03
C ARG A 29 -54.01 -36.24 27.32
N SER A 30 -54.89 -36.85 26.52
CA SER A 30 -55.98 -36.14 25.84
C SER A 30 -57.01 -35.52 26.81
N LEU A 31 -57.00 -35.93 28.09
CA LEU A 31 -57.82 -35.32 29.14
C LEU A 31 -57.27 -33.97 29.63
N LEU A 32 -55.96 -33.73 29.44
CA LEU A 32 -55.25 -32.57 29.95
C LEU A 32 -54.75 -31.63 28.84
N PHE A 33 -54.54 -32.15 27.63
CA PHE A 33 -53.99 -31.43 26.47
C PHE A 33 -54.92 -31.53 25.25
N ASP A 34 -54.59 -30.83 24.17
CA ASP A 34 -55.35 -30.89 22.93
C ASP A 34 -55.51 -32.33 22.41
N PRO A 35 -56.75 -32.84 22.25
CA PRO A 35 -56.99 -34.23 21.83
C PRO A 35 -56.41 -34.55 20.45
N ASN A 36 -56.45 -33.60 19.50
CA ASN A 36 -55.93 -33.83 18.15
C ASN A 36 -54.40 -34.04 18.19
N THR A 37 -53.69 -33.17 18.90
CA THR A 37 -52.23 -33.27 19.11
C THR A 37 -51.84 -34.61 19.75
N CYS A 38 -52.62 -35.10 20.71
CA CYS A 38 -52.38 -36.42 21.34
C CYS A 38 -52.64 -37.59 20.37
N MET A 39 -53.68 -37.50 19.53
CA MET A 39 -53.99 -38.51 18.51
C MET A 39 -52.91 -38.58 17.42
N ASP A 40 -52.40 -37.42 16.99
CA ASP A 40 -51.31 -37.33 16.01
C ASP A 40 -50.02 -37.89 16.59
N ALA A 41 -49.65 -37.52 17.82
CA ALA A 41 -48.48 -38.08 18.51
C ALA A 41 -48.56 -39.62 18.65
N ARG A 42 -49.75 -40.15 18.98
CA ARG A 42 -49.99 -41.61 19.00
C ARG A 42 -49.79 -42.24 17.62
N SER A 43 -50.32 -41.62 16.58
CA SER A 43 -50.18 -42.06 15.19
C SER A 43 -48.71 -42.13 14.78
N ASP A 44 -47.94 -41.12 15.14
CA ASP A 44 -46.52 -41.03 14.83
C ASP A 44 -45.70 -42.08 15.58
N LEU A 45 -45.95 -42.30 16.88
CA LEU A 45 -45.21 -43.28 17.68
C LEU A 45 -45.57 -44.74 17.41
N THR A 46 -46.75 -45.02 16.83
CA THR A 46 -47.18 -46.38 16.49
C THR A 46 -46.85 -46.78 15.05
N ASN A 47 -46.56 -45.82 14.17
CA ASN A 47 -46.07 -46.05 12.81
C ASN A 47 -44.54 -46.18 12.80
N PRO A 48 -43.94 -47.32 12.38
CA PRO A 48 -42.48 -47.53 12.47
C PRO A 48 -41.60 -46.48 11.78
N ARG A 49 -42.07 -45.91 10.66
CA ARG A 49 -41.32 -44.89 9.91
C ARG A 49 -41.37 -43.55 10.62
N LYS A 50 -42.56 -43.11 11.01
CA LYS A 50 -42.72 -41.85 11.74
C LYS A 50 -42.10 -41.89 13.14
N ARG A 51 -42.16 -43.06 13.79
CA ARG A 51 -41.49 -43.32 15.06
C ARG A 51 -39.98 -43.13 14.93
N LEU A 52 -39.37 -43.55 13.82
CA LEU A 52 -37.93 -43.35 13.58
C LEU A 52 -37.57 -41.86 13.61
N SER A 53 -38.35 -41.03 12.92
CA SER A 53 -38.19 -39.58 12.93
C SER A 53 -38.30 -39.01 14.36
N ALA A 54 -39.29 -39.45 15.13
CA ALA A 54 -39.45 -39.05 16.53
C ALA A 54 -38.30 -39.52 17.43
N GLU A 55 -37.79 -40.75 17.25
CA GLU A 55 -36.67 -41.31 18.00
C GLU A 55 -35.38 -40.54 17.73
N VAL A 56 -35.05 -40.30 16.46
CA VAL A 56 -33.86 -39.54 16.05
C VAL A 56 -33.90 -38.10 16.58
N ALA A 57 -35.09 -37.50 16.62
CA ALA A 57 -35.32 -36.16 17.14
C ALA A 57 -35.48 -36.08 18.67
N TRP A 58 -35.37 -37.19 19.41
CA TRP A 58 -35.56 -37.25 20.85
C TRP A 58 -34.20 -37.22 21.59
N LEU A 59 -34.05 -38.03 22.64
CA LEU A 59 -32.83 -38.25 23.41
C LEU A 59 -32.35 -39.72 23.30
N PRO A 60 -31.96 -40.20 22.10
CA PRO A 60 -31.39 -41.54 21.93
C PRO A 60 -30.28 -41.87 22.91
N GLY A 61 -30.29 -43.09 23.45
CA GLY A 61 -29.24 -43.57 24.35
C GLY A 61 -29.30 -42.97 25.76
N ILE A 62 -30.33 -42.17 26.05
CA ILE A 62 -30.57 -41.62 27.39
C ILE A 62 -31.67 -42.44 28.07
N ALA A 63 -31.39 -42.91 29.29
CA ALA A 63 -32.39 -43.62 30.08
C ALA A 63 -33.60 -42.72 30.41
N PRO A 64 -34.84 -43.26 30.48
CA PRO A 64 -36.06 -42.45 30.60
C PRO A 64 -36.06 -41.46 31.77
N LYS A 65 -35.62 -41.89 32.97
CA LYS A 65 -35.51 -41.03 34.14
C LYS A 65 -34.53 -39.85 33.92
N ARG A 66 -33.41 -40.11 33.24
CA ARG A 66 -32.44 -39.07 32.91
C ARG A 66 -32.97 -38.13 31.83
N ALA A 67 -33.76 -38.64 30.89
CA ALA A 67 -34.43 -37.80 29.90
C ALA A 67 -35.42 -36.82 30.56
N GLU A 68 -36.20 -37.26 31.54
CA GLU A 68 -37.07 -36.39 32.35
C GLU A 68 -36.26 -35.30 33.08
N GLU A 69 -35.17 -35.67 33.75
CA GLU A 69 -34.27 -34.71 34.42
C GLU A 69 -33.72 -33.65 33.45
N LEU A 70 -33.33 -34.06 32.23
CA LEU A 70 -32.82 -33.15 31.21
C LEU A 70 -33.90 -32.23 30.65
N MET A 71 -35.14 -32.73 30.47
CA MET A 71 -36.27 -31.90 30.06
C MET A 71 -36.63 -30.86 31.13
N SER A 72 -36.61 -31.24 32.42
CA SER A 72 -36.82 -30.27 33.51
C SER A 72 -35.72 -29.22 33.56
N LEU A 73 -34.45 -29.61 33.35
CA LEU A 73 -33.34 -28.66 33.28
C LEU A 73 -33.46 -27.72 32.08
N LEU A 74 -33.91 -28.23 30.93
CA LEU A 74 -34.18 -27.44 29.73
C LEU A 74 -35.28 -26.38 29.95
N GLU A 75 -36.28 -26.66 30.78
CA GLU A 75 -37.30 -25.69 31.18
C GLU A 75 -36.79 -24.66 32.18
N SER A 76 -36.00 -25.08 33.18
CA SER A 76 -35.60 -24.22 34.30
C SER A 76 -34.34 -23.39 34.02
N SER A 77 -33.37 -23.95 33.31
CA SER A 77 -32.02 -23.39 33.14
C SER A 77 -31.38 -23.88 31.83
N PRO A 78 -31.92 -23.46 30.67
CA PRO A 78 -31.45 -23.91 29.36
C PRO A 78 -29.97 -23.62 29.11
N GLU A 79 -29.41 -22.55 29.70
CA GLU A 79 -28.01 -22.16 29.54
C GLU A 79 -27.00 -23.19 30.07
N ASP A 80 -27.36 -23.91 31.13
CA ASP A 80 -26.48 -24.89 31.76
C ASP A 80 -26.27 -26.15 30.89
N LEU A 81 -27.11 -26.35 29.88
CA LEU A 81 -27.04 -27.52 29.00
C LEU A 81 -25.76 -27.57 28.15
N LEU A 82 -25.13 -26.43 27.85
CA LEU A 82 -23.85 -26.38 27.15
C LEU A 82 -22.74 -27.14 27.92
N ARG A 83 -22.77 -27.02 29.25
CA ARG A 83 -21.74 -27.56 30.17
C ARG A 83 -21.91 -29.04 30.44
N LEU A 84 -22.99 -29.66 29.96
CA LEU A 84 -23.21 -31.09 30.17
C LEU A 84 -22.21 -31.91 29.36
N GLU A 85 -21.50 -32.78 30.06
CA GLU A 85 -20.58 -33.75 29.48
C GLU A 85 -21.20 -35.15 29.48
N LYS A 86 -20.60 -36.07 28.70
CA LYS A 86 -20.94 -37.51 28.68
C LYS A 86 -22.38 -37.81 28.24
N LEU A 87 -22.91 -37.03 27.31
CA LEU A 87 -24.15 -37.33 26.60
C LEU A 87 -23.82 -37.83 25.18
N PRO A 88 -24.61 -38.75 24.60
CA PRO A 88 -24.50 -39.07 23.18
C PRO A 88 -24.64 -37.82 22.32
N SER A 89 -23.84 -37.71 21.25
CA SER A 89 -23.73 -36.51 20.41
C SER A 89 -25.09 -35.99 19.95
N ILE A 90 -25.90 -36.84 19.32
CA ILE A 90 -27.24 -36.48 18.83
C ILE A 90 -28.18 -35.96 19.94
N SER A 91 -28.16 -36.59 21.11
CA SER A 91 -29.01 -36.21 22.25
C SER A 91 -28.60 -34.86 22.81
N LYS A 92 -27.28 -34.62 22.93
CA LYS A 92 -26.74 -33.31 23.32
C LYS A 92 -27.12 -32.25 22.29
N THR A 93 -26.95 -32.52 21.00
CA THR A 93 -27.28 -31.58 19.92
C THR A 93 -28.77 -31.27 19.86
N ASN A 94 -29.65 -32.26 20.06
CA ASN A 94 -31.10 -32.04 20.15
C ASN A 94 -31.50 -31.17 21.35
N LEU A 95 -30.89 -31.38 22.52
CA LEU A 95 -31.10 -30.55 23.71
C LEU A 95 -30.66 -29.11 23.48
N ILE A 96 -29.44 -28.93 22.98
CA ILE A 96 -28.83 -27.61 22.79
C ILE A 96 -29.59 -26.84 21.71
N ALA A 97 -29.92 -27.46 20.57
CA ALA A 97 -30.75 -26.81 19.57
C ALA A 97 -32.11 -26.39 20.17
N THR A 98 -32.74 -27.25 20.97
CA THR A 98 -34.01 -26.91 21.61
C THR A 98 -33.88 -25.76 22.61
N ALA A 99 -32.82 -25.76 23.41
CA ALA A 99 -32.53 -24.67 24.35
C ALA A 99 -32.27 -23.36 23.64
N LEU A 100 -31.53 -23.37 22.53
CA LEU A 100 -31.24 -22.17 21.74
C LEU A 100 -32.50 -21.42 21.33
N GLY A 101 -33.55 -22.14 20.94
CA GLY A 101 -34.85 -21.56 20.58
C GLY A 101 -35.56 -20.83 21.72
N ARG A 102 -35.17 -21.06 22.98
CA ARG A 102 -35.79 -20.53 24.21
C ARG A 102 -34.99 -19.44 24.90
N LEU A 103 -33.76 -19.17 24.46
CA LEU A 103 -32.94 -18.12 25.05
C LEU A 103 -33.46 -16.73 24.62
N SER A 104 -33.53 -15.81 25.59
CA SER A 104 -33.98 -14.43 25.38
C SER A 104 -32.83 -13.44 25.17
N ASP A 105 -31.69 -13.67 25.83
CA ASP A 105 -30.59 -12.72 25.92
C ASP A 105 -29.30 -13.28 25.28
N LEU A 106 -29.32 -13.41 23.95
CA LEU A 106 -28.17 -13.88 23.17
C LEU A 106 -27.31 -12.71 22.72
N ASN A 107 -26.05 -12.67 23.19
CA ASN A 107 -25.02 -11.82 22.59
C ASN A 107 -24.21 -12.60 21.54
N THR A 108 -23.34 -11.90 20.82
CA THR A 108 -22.50 -12.47 19.75
C THR A 108 -21.63 -13.65 20.21
N GLU A 109 -20.95 -13.52 21.35
CA GLU A 109 -20.04 -14.55 21.86
C GLU A 109 -20.81 -15.81 22.25
N ILE A 110 -21.91 -15.63 23.00
CA ILE A 110 -22.77 -16.73 23.43
C ILE A 110 -23.31 -17.45 22.19
N LEU A 111 -23.99 -16.75 21.26
CA LEU A 111 -24.58 -17.44 20.11
C LEU A 111 -23.53 -18.16 19.24
N ALA A 112 -22.32 -17.60 19.08
CA ALA A 112 -21.23 -18.27 18.38
C ALA A 112 -20.80 -19.58 19.08
N ASP A 113 -20.71 -19.61 20.41
CA ASP A 113 -20.44 -20.83 21.17
C ASP A 113 -21.54 -21.88 20.97
N TRP A 114 -22.81 -21.47 20.98
CA TRP A 114 -23.93 -22.38 20.75
C TRP A 114 -23.90 -22.97 19.34
N ILE A 115 -23.65 -22.16 18.32
CA ILE A 115 -23.48 -22.61 16.93
C ILE A 115 -22.33 -23.61 16.85
N THR A 116 -21.21 -23.32 17.52
CA THR A 116 -20.03 -24.18 17.56
C THR A 116 -20.36 -25.55 18.15
N VAL A 117 -21.01 -25.60 19.30
CA VAL A 117 -21.36 -26.86 19.96
C VAL A 117 -22.38 -27.66 19.16
N ILE A 118 -23.37 -27.01 18.52
CA ILE A 118 -24.33 -27.71 17.65
C ILE A 118 -23.63 -28.26 16.41
N SER A 119 -22.74 -27.48 15.78
CA SER A 119 -22.02 -27.87 14.56
C SER A 119 -21.08 -29.05 14.80
N LEU A 120 -20.23 -28.97 15.82
CA LEU A 120 -19.34 -30.08 16.22
C LEU A 120 -20.14 -31.29 16.72
N GLY A 121 -21.24 -31.04 17.44
CA GLY A 121 -22.13 -32.09 17.91
C GLY A 121 -22.81 -32.85 16.78
N PHE A 122 -23.07 -32.19 15.65
CA PHE A 122 -23.61 -32.82 14.44
C PHE A 122 -22.54 -33.66 13.72
N GLU A 123 -21.31 -33.14 13.59
CA GLU A 123 -20.19 -33.84 12.93
C GLU A 123 -19.84 -35.17 13.60
N CYS A 124 -20.08 -35.26 14.91
CA CYS A 124 -19.86 -36.47 15.71
C CYS A 124 -21.02 -37.48 15.69
N ILE A 125 -22.00 -37.34 14.79
CA ILE A 125 -23.13 -38.28 14.68
C ILE A 125 -22.81 -39.35 13.64
N ASP A 126 -22.59 -40.58 14.11
CA ASP A 126 -22.42 -41.74 13.25
C ASP A 126 -23.78 -42.45 13.01
N PRO A 127 -24.20 -42.67 11.73
CA PRO A 127 -25.47 -43.34 11.43
C PRO A 127 -25.58 -44.78 11.94
N GLU A 128 -24.46 -45.51 12.03
CA GLU A 128 -24.43 -46.90 12.48
C GLU A 128 -24.59 -47.00 14.00
N ASP A 129 -23.85 -46.19 14.75
CA ASP A 129 -24.00 -46.06 16.21
C ASP A 129 -25.43 -45.63 16.56
N MET A 130 -25.98 -44.67 15.80
CA MET A 130 -27.34 -44.20 15.98
C MET A 130 -28.37 -45.30 15.74
N ARG A 131 -28.20 -46.09 14.67
CA ARG A 131 -29.05 -47.26 14.38
C ARG A 131 -29.00 -48.28 15.52
N GLY A 132 -27.81 -48.56 16.05
CA GLY A 132 -27.61 -49.46 17.19
C GLY A 132 -28.41 -49.01 18.41
N ILE A 133 -28.23 -47.75 18.83
CA ILE A 133 -28.92 -47.14 19.98
C ILE A 133 -30.45 -47.22 19.82
N ILE A 134 -30.98 -46.93 18.64
CA ILE A 134 -32.43 -47.00 18.37
C ILE A 134 -32.93 -48.44 18.46
N ASN A 135 -32.21 -49.38 17.85
CA ASN A 135 -32.64 -50.78 17.81
C ASN A 135 -32.62 -51.43 19.20
N GLU A 136 -31.67 -51.10 20.07
CA GLU A 136 -31.66 -51.53 21.47
C GLU A 136 -32.96 -51.17 22.20
N GLU A 137 -33.46 -49.94 22.00
CA GLU A 137 -34.70 -49.46 22.62
C GLU A 137 -35.96 -50.04 21.93
N ARG A 138 -35.90 -50.28 20.62
CA ARG A 138 -36.99 -50.91 19.86
C ARG A 138 -37.20 -52.39 20.21
N ILE A 139 -36.13 -53.12 20.46
CA ILE A 139 -36.19 -54.52 20.95
C ILE A 139 -36.97 -54.58 22.27
N VAL A 140 -36.69 -53.66 23.20
CA VAL A 140 -37.38 -53.59 24.50
C VAL A 140 -38.86 -53.21 24.34
N SER A 141 -39.17 -52.26 23.47
CA SER A 141 -40.56 -51.82 23.22
C SER A 141 -41.38 -52.74 22.31
N GLY A 142 -40.75 -53.75 21.69
CA GLY A 142 -41.39 -54.69 20.76
C GLY A 142 -41.72 -54.08 19.39
N PHE A 143 -41.05 -52.99 19.00
CA PHE A 143 -41.15 -52.43 17.64
C PHE A 143 -40.13 -53.09 16.69
N PRO A 144 -40.42 -53.16 15.38
CA PRO A 144 -39.46 -53.68 14.41
C PRO A 144 -38.17 -52.86 14.38
N GLU A 145 -37.04 -53.57 14.41
CA GLU A 145 -35.71 -52.98 14.22
C GLU A 145 -35.60 -52.27 12.86
N VAL A 146 -34.80 -51.20 12.83
CA VAL A 146 -34.42 -50.49 11.62
C VAL A 146 -33.25 -51.24 10.99
N SER A 147 -33.50 -51.92 9.88
CA SER A 147 -32.47 -52.64 9.14
C SER A 147 -31.74 -51.74 8.12
N ASP A 148 -32.47 -50.81 7.52
CA ASP A 148 -31.96 -49.92 6.46
C ASP A 148 -31.25 -48.71 7.05
N LEU A 149 -29.95 -48.58 6.77
CA LEU A 149 -29.15 -47.44 7.24
C LEU A 149 -29.57 -46.13 6.56
N GLN A 150 -30.00 -46.19 5.29
CA GLN A 150 -30.40 -44.99 4.55
C GLN A 150 -31.58 -44.27 5.20
N SER A 151 -32.51 -45.02 5.80
CA SER A 151 -33.61 -44.46 6.58
C SER A 151 -33.12 -43.67 7.80
N VAL A 152 -32.03 -44.09 8.45
CA VAL A 152 -31.42 -43.36 9.58
C VAL A 152 -30.67 -42.13 9.08
N GLU A 153 -29.87 -42.26 8.03
CA GLU A 153 -29.17 -41.15 7.38
C GLU A 153 -30.14 -40.05 6.94
N PHE A 154 -31.28 -40.43 6.35
CA PHE A 154 -32.33 -39.49 5.95
C PHE A 154 -32.83 -38.67 7.14
N GLU A 155 -33.15 -39.31 8.27
CA GLU A 155 -33.62 -38.59 9.46
C GLU A 155 -32.51 -37.74 10.09
N ILE A 156 -31.24 -38.15 10.02
CA ILE A 156 -30.10 -37.31 10.43
C ILE A 156 -30.01 -36.05 9.54
N GLN A 157 -30.22 -36.16 8.23
CA GLN A 157 -30.29 -34.99 7.34
C GLN A 157 -31.49 -34.08 7.67
N GLU A 158 -32.64 -34.65 8.04
CA GLU A 158 -33.77 -33.85 8.54
C GLU A 158 -33.44 -33.14 9.87
N ARG A 159 -32.61 -33.74 10.73
CA ARG A 159 -32.07 -33.06 11.93
C ARG A 159 -31.16 -31.91 11.57
N ARG A 160 -30.25 -32.08 10.61
CA ARG A 160 -29.37 -31.01 10.11
C ARG A 160 -30.18 -29.80 9.65
N LYS A 161 -31.19 -30.01 8.81
CA LYS A 161 -32.12 -28.95 8.36
C LYS A 161 -32.80 -28.24 9.53
N PHE A 162 -33.26 -29.01 10.53
CA PHE A 162 -33.85 -28.44 11.72
C PHE A 162 -32.85 -27.57 12.51
N PHE A 163 -31.60 -28.02 12.67
CA PHE A 163 -30.56 -27.24 13.34
C PHE A 163 -30.28 -25.92 12.62
N CYS A 164 -30.17 -25.93 11.28
CA CYS A 164 -30.03 -24.71 10.49
C CYS A 164 -31.19 -23.73 10.75
N VAL A 165 -32.44 -24.21 10.73
CA VAL A 165 -33.64 -23.38 10.97
C VAL A 165 -33.60 -22.73 12.35
N VAL A 166 -33.21 -23.48 13.39
CA VAL A 166 -33.16 -22.96 14.75
C VAL A 166 -32.06 -21.92 14.92
N ILE A 167 -30.86 -22.20 14.39
CA ILE A 167 -29.73 -21.26 14.43
C ILE A 167 -30.08 -19.98 13.68
N LYS A 168 -30.65 -20.10 12.48
CA LYS A 168 -31.12 -18.97 11.70
C LYS A 168 -32.16 -18.14 12.45
N SER A 169 -33.15 -18.80 13.06
CA SER A 169 -34.16 -18.12 13.87
C SER A 169 -33.57 -17.38 15.09
N ALA A 170 -32.42 -17.81 15.60
CA ALA A 170 -31.70 -17.11 16.67
C ALA A 170 -30.91 -15.92 16.12
N LEU A 171 -30.23 -16.10 14.97
CA LEU A 171 -29.50 -15.04 14.27
C LEU A 171 -30.44 -13.90 13.83
N ASP A 172 -31.62 -14.22 13.30
CA ASP A 172 -32.63 -13.25 12.83
C ASP A 172 -33.17 -12.32 13.94
N LYS A 173 -32.97 -12.69 15.21
CA LYS A 173 -33.35 -11.85 16.36
C LYS A 173 -32.29 -10.80 16.70
N MET A 174 -31.09 -10.92 16.15
CA MET A 174 -29.97 -10.00 16.42
C MET A 174 -30.07 -8.73 15.57
N SER A 175 -29.30 -7.71 15.94
CA SER A 175 -29.05 -6.59 15.02
C SER A 175 -28.26 -7.09 13.80
N PRO A 176 -28.40 -6.48 12.60
CA PRO A 176 -27.64 -6.91 11.43
C PRO A 176 -26.12 -6.97 11.68
N LYS A 177 -25.58 -6.03 12.45
CA LYS A 177 -24.16 -5.99 12.78
C LYS A 177 -23.75 -7.18 13.67
N ASP A 178 -24.56 -7.50 14.67
CA ASP A 178 -24.25 -8.58 15.60
C ASP A 178 -24.45 -9.95 14.96
N LEU A 179 -25.42 -10.08 14.05
CA LEU A 179 -25.60 -11.28 13.21
C LEU A 179 -24.33 -11.58 12.44
N VAL A 180 -23.82 -10.61 11.66
CA VAL A 180 -22.61 -10.80 10.85
C VAL A 180 -21.44 -11.20 11.73
N LYS A 181 -21.18 -10.47 12.82
CA LYS A 181 -20.13 -10.83 13.78
C LYS A 181 -20.28 -12.24 14.36
N THR A 182 -21.50 -12.67 14.62
CA THR A 182 -21.75 -13.99 15.23
C THR A 182 -21.39 -15.09 14.24
N ILE A 183 -21.78 -14.94 12.98
CA ILE A 183 -21.43 -15.89 11.92
C ILE A 183 -19.92 -15.86 11.69
N THR A 184 -19.30 -14.67 11.59
CA THR A 184 -17.84 -14.51 11.47
C THR A 184 -17.09 -15.24 12.58
N ASN A 185 -17.43 -14.97 13.85
CA ASN A 185 -16.77 -15.61 14.98
C ASN A 185 -16.95 -17.14 14.96
N ALA A 186 -18.15 -17.62 14.60
CA ALA A 186 -18.42 -19.06 14.54
C ALA A 186 -17.63 -19.74 13.43
N VAL A 187 -17.57 -19.16 12.23
CA VAL A 187 -16.83 -19.74 11.11
C VAL A 187 -15.33 -19.67 11.33
N GLU A 188 -14.79 -18.55 11.81
CA GLU A 188 -13.36 -18.41 12.15
C GLU A 188 -12.94 -19.46 13.19
N LEU A 189 -13.73 -19.63 14.25
CA LEU A 189 -13.45 -20.62 15.29
C LEU A 189 -13.51 -22.07 14.75
N LEU A 190 -14.53 -22.39 13.96
CA LEU A 190 -14.76 -23.74 13.45
C LEU A 190 -13.84 -24.16 12.31
N THR A 191 -13.21 -23.20 11.63
CA THR A 191 -12.33 -23.43 10.47
C THR A 191 -10.88 -23.04 10.73
N HIS A 192 -10.56 -22.59 11.96
CA HIS A 192 -9.24 -22.02 12.28
C HIS A 192 -8.85 -20.89 11.30
N ASP A 193 -9.68 -19.85 11.20
CA ASP A 193 -9.50 -18.71 10.29
C ASP A 193 -9.41 -19.13 8.80
N GLY A 194 -10.16 -20.18 8.46
CA GLY A 194 -10.22 -20.76 7.11
C GLY A 194 -9.05 -21.69 6.75
N GLU A 195 -8.19 -22.06 7.69
CA GLU A 195 -7.06 -22.97 7.45
C GLU A 195 -7.46 -24.47 7.47
N GLU A 196 -8.59 -24.80 8.11
CA GLU A 196 -9.12 -26.16 8.23
C GLU A 196 -10.56 -26.24 7.75
N GLN A 197 -10.96 -27.40 7.20
CA GLN A 197 -12.35 -27.65 6.83
C GLN A 197 -13.25 -27.62 8.07
N GLY A 198 -14.31 -26.80 8.00
CA GLY A 198 -15.29 -26.70 9.07
C GLY A 198 -16.34 -27.83 9.04
N PRO A 199 -17.13 -27.99 10.12
CA PRO A 199 -18.26 -28.88 10.12
C PRO A 199 -19.30 -28.52 9.05
N ILE A 200 -19.96 -29.51 8.49
CA ILE A 200 -20.86 -29.31 7.36
C ILE A 200 -22.08 -28.41 7.69
N LEU A 201 -22.40 -28.24 8.99
CA LEU A 201 -23.48 -27.36 9.44
C LEU A 201 -23.10 -25.87 9.37
N ILE A 202 -21.84 -25.50 9.63
CA ILE A 202 -21.45 -24.08 9.52
C ILE A 202 -21.46 -23.62 8.06
N ASP A 203 -21.09 -24.51 7.14
CA ASP A 203 -21.17 -24.25 5.71
C ASP A 203 -22.62 -23.96 5.25
N ASP A 204 -23.61 -24.75 5.70
CA ASP A 204 -25.03 -24.48 5.39
C ASP A 204 -25.50 -23.12 5.89
N ILE A 205 -25.02 -22.70 7.07
CA ILE A 205 -25.38 -21.42 7.68
C ILE A 205 -24.79 -20.28 6.85
N VAL A 206 -23.52 -20.39 6.47
CA VAL A 206 -22.84 -19.39 5.64
C VAL A 206 -23.45 -19.34 4.23
N ASP A 207 -23.77 -20.48 3.62
CA ASP A 207 -24.40 -20.53 2.30
C ASP A 207 -25.81 -19.88 2.33
N SER A 208 -26.61 -20.13 3.39
CA SER A 208 -27.90 -19.44 3.55
C SER A 208 -27.71 -17.94 3.78
N TYR A 209 -26.66 -17.54 4.50
CA TYR A 209 -26.34 -16.14 4.76
C TYR A 209 -25.90 -15.42 3.49
N GLU A 210 -25.07 -16.04 2.65
CA GLU A 210 -24.59 -15.50 1.38
C GLU A 210 -25.74 -15.12 0.46
N ILE A 211 -26.76 -15.99 0.35
CA ILE A 211 -27.97 -15.73 -0.43
C ILE A 211 -28.68 -14.45 0.03
N GLU A 212 -28.74 -14.21 1.33
CA GLU A 212 -29.41 -13.03 1.91
C GLU A 212 -28.53 -11.77 1.84
N ALA A 213 -27.22 -11.93 1.95
CA ALA A 213 -26.25 -10.85 1.87
C ALA A 213 -26.07 -10.32 0.43
N GLN A 214 -26.41 -11.10 -0.59
CA GLN A 214 -26.15 -10.78 -2.00
C GLN A 214 -26.65 -9.39 -2.43
N GLU A 215 -27.86 -8.99 -2.02
CA GLU A 215 -28.42 -7.68 -2.41
C GLU A 215 -27.56 -6.53 -1.86
N PHE A 216 -27.09 -6.66 -0.61
CA PHE A 216 -26.21 -5.68 0.02
C PHE A 216 -24.84 -5.65 -0.68
N LEU A 217 -24.22 -6.81 -0.89
CA LEU A 217 -22.91 -6.92 -1.51
C LEU A 217 -22.90 -6.36 -2.94
N ASP A 218 -23.94 -6.66 -3.73
CA ASP A 218 -24.11 -6.11 -5.08
C ASP A 218 -24.28 -4.59 -5.08
N LYS A 219 -25.04 -4.06 -4.12
CA LYS A 219 -25.27 -2.62 -4.00
C LYS A 219 -23.98 -1.90 -3.61
N GLU A 220 -23.24 -2.43 -2.64
CA GLU A 220 -21.97 -1.85 -2.22
C GLU A 220 -20.90 -2.00 -3.31
N GLU A 221 -20.84 -3.11 -4.07
CA GLU A 221 -19.97 -3.24 -5.25
C GLU A 221 -20.22 -2.12 -6.28
N ARG A 222 -21.50 -1.79 -6.55
CA ARG A 222 -21.87 -0.65 -7.42
C ARG A 222 -21.42 0.70 -6.82
N ASN A 223 -21.54 0.88 -5.51
CA ASN A 223 -21.09 2.10 -4.83
C ASN A 223 -19.56 2.26 -4.91
N ILE A 224 -18.81 1.17 -4.71
CA ILE A 224 -17.35 1.12 -4.89
C ILE A 224 -17.00 1.56 -6.30
N ASN A 225 -17.66 0.99 -7.32
CA ASN A 225 -17.42 1.36 -8.72
C ASN A 225 -17.68 2.86 -8.99
N VAL A 226 -18.76 3.43 -8.45
CA VAL A 226 -19.04 4.87 -8.59
C VAL A 226 -17.94 5.73 -7.96
N ILE A 227 -17.39 5.34 -6.81
CA ILE A 227 -16.31 6.09 -6.15
C ILE A 227 -14.99 5.94 -6.93
N VAL A 228 -14.69 4.73 -7.43
CA VAL A 228 -13.54 4.43 -8.27
C VAL A 228 -13.53 5.33 -9.51
N GLU A 229 -14.66 5.43 -10.22
CA GLU A 229 -14.78 6.28 -11.41
C GLU A 229 -14.64 7.78 -11.08
N LYS A 230 -15.21 8.24 -9.96
CA LYS A 230 -15.04 9.63 -9.51
C LYS A 230 -13.59 9.95 -9.16
N LEU A 231 -12.90 9.04 -8.48
CA LEU A 231 -11.51 9.22 -8.10
C LEU A 231 -10.60 9.20 -9.33
N ARG A 232 -10.85 8.29 -10.29
CA ARG A 232 -10.19 8.26 -11.60
C ARG A 232 -10.34 9.61 -12.34
N ALA A 233 -11.57 10.11 -12.46
CA ALA A 233 -11.82 11.41 -13.09
C ALA A 233 -11.11 12.58 -12.36
N ALA A 234 -11.11 12.58 -11.03
CA ALA A 234 -10.46 13.62 -10.25
C ALA A 234 -8.93 13.66 -10.45
N VAL A 235 -8.27 12.50 -10.54
CA VAL A 235 -6.83 12.44 -10.81
C VAL A 235 -6.52 12.79 -12.27
N ASP A 236 -7.34 12.36 -13.23
CA ASP A 236 -7.18 12.65 -14.66
C ASP A 236 -7.26 14.15 -14.95
N GLU A 237 -8.18 14.84 -14.27
CA GLU A 237 -8.32 16.30 -14.33
C GLU A 237 -7.24 17.06 -13.54
N LYS A 238 -6.26 16.35 -12.94
CA LYS A 238 -5.18 16.91 -12.12
C LYS A 238 -5.70 17.80 -10.99
N ARG A 239 -6.84 17.43 -10.40
CA ARG A 239 -7.41 18.18 -9.26
C ARG A 239 -6.46 18.08 -8.06
N PRO A 240 -6.46 19.10 -7.17
CA PRO A 240 -5.67 19.06 -5.94
C PRO A 240 -6.00 17.85 -5.07
N ASP A 241 -5.00 17.34 -4.34
CA ASP A 241 -5.16 16.17 -3.47
C ASP A 241 -6.16 16.37 -2.33
N THR A 242 -6.48 17.62 -1.99
CA THR A 242 -7.56 17.95 -1.04
C THR A 242 -8.95 17.49 -1.51
N ILE A 243 -9.12 17.25 -2.82
CA ILE A 243 -10.36 16.70 -3.41
C ILE A 243 -10.27 15.16 -3.51
N SER A 244 -9.10 14.62 -3.88
CA SER A 244 -8.91 13.18 -4.07
C SER A 244 -8.80 12.40 -2.76
N ALA A 245 -8.16 12.97 -1.73
CA ALA A 245 -7.95 12.28 -0.45
C ALA A 245 -9.28 11.87 0.25
N PRO A 246 -10.32 12.73 0.34
CA PRO A 246 -11.61 12.31 0.87
C PRO A 246 -12.26 11.17 0.08
N LEU A 247 -12.09 11.13 -1.25
CA LEU A 247 -12.61 10.04 -2.10
C LEU A 247 -11.86 8.72 -1.84
N VAL A 248 -10.53 8.77 -1.61
CA VAL A 248 -9.74 7.60 -1.21
C VAL A 248 -10.23 7.07 0.14
N SER A 249 -10.39 7.95 1.14
CA SER A 249 -10.90 7.55 2.46
C SER A 249 -12.33 6.99 2.39
N GLN A 250 -13.18 7.58 1.55
CA GLN A 250 -14.54 7.06 1.32
C GLN A 250 -14.50 5.68 0.66
N LEU A 251 -13.65 5.48 -0.35
CA LEU A 251 -13.48 4.19 -1.03
C LEU A 251 -13.03 3.11 -0.03
N ILE A 252 -12.01 3.41 0.78
CA ILE A 252 -11.52 2.51 1.83
C ILE A 252 -12.65 2.13 2.79
N GLN A 253 -13.44 3.10 3.26
CA GLN A 253 -14.52 2.82 4.19
C GLN A 253 -15.62 1.94 3.57
N VAL A 254 -15.99 2.18 2.32
CA VAL A 254 -17.01 1.39 1.61
C VAL A 254 -16.52 -0.04 1.38
N VAL A 255 -15.26 -0.21 0.99
CA VAL A 255 -14.67 -1.56 0.83
C VAL A 255 -14.62 -2.31 2.16
N LYS A 256 -14.23 -1.66 3.26
CA LYS A 256 -14.25 -2.27 4.61
C LYS A 256 -15.66 -2.63 5.08
N ASN A 257 -16.67 -1.85 4.70
CA ASN A 257 -18.06 -2.17 5.02
C ASN A 257 -18.59 -3.36 4.20
N TRP A 258 -18.20 -3.42 2.91
CA TRP A 258 -18.48 -4.57 2.05
C TRP A 258 -17.84 -5.84 2.63
N ASP A 259 -16.57 -5.72 3.01
CA ASP A 259 -15.79 -6.80 3.60
C ASP A 259 -16.38 -7.31 4.91
N PHE A 260 -16.77 -6.42 5.81
CA PHE A 260 -17.40 -6.80 7.07
C PHE A 260 -18.55 -7.81 6.87
N VAL A 261 -19.37 -7.61 5.82
CA VAL A 261 -20.48 -8.52 5.46
C VAL A 261 -19.97 -9.75 4.68
N ALA A 262 -18.94 -9.59 3.86
CA ALA A 262 -18.36 -10.70 3.09
C ALA A 262 -17.46 -11.63 3.92
N GLN A 263 -16.92 -11.19 5.06
CA GLN A 263 -15.93 -11.91 5.86
C GLN A 263 -16.29 -13.36 6.16
N PRO A 264 -17.50 -13.70 6.68
CA PRO A 264 -17.82 -15.10 6.95
C PRO A 264 -17.86 -15.96 5.68
N ILE A 265 -18.22 -15.37 4.53
CA ILE A 265 -18.24 -16.03 3.22
C ILE A 265 -16.80 -16.27 2.74
N GLN A 266 -15.91 -15.28 2.90
CA GLN A 266 -14.49 -15.40 2.53
C GLN A 266 -13.79 -16.50 3.34
N VAL A 267 -13.99 -16.52 4.67
CA VAL A 267 -13.42 -17.53 5.56
C VAL A 267 -13.95 -18.93 5.21
N SER A 268 -15.26 -19.08 4.99
CA SER A 268 -15.85 -20.37 4.57
C SER A 268 -15.41 -20.80 3.17
N ALA A 269 -15.24 -19.87 2.23
CA ALA A 269 -14.73 -20.21 0.90
C ALA A 269 -13.28 -20.72 1.00
N LYS A 270 -12.44 -20.04 1.78
CA LYS A 270 -11.05 -20.43 2.04
C LYS A 270 -10.95 -21.83 2.67
N SER A 271 -11.72 -22.11 3.72
CA SER A 271 -11.72 -23.43 4.38
C SER A 271 -12.08 -24.58 3.44
N ARG A 272 -12.94 -24.29 2.46
CA ARG A 272 -13.39 -25.26 1.44
C ARG A 272 -12.47 -25.31 0.22
N GLY A 273 -11.47 -24.45 0.13
CA GLY A 273 -10.61 -24.31 -1.06
C GLY A 273 -11.38 -23.81 -2.29
N LEU A 274 -12.39 -22.97 -2.08
CA LEU A 274 -13.23 -22.37 -3.11
C LEU A 274 -12.91 -20.88 -3.28
N ASP A 275 -13.13 -20.37 -4.48
CA ASP A 275 -13.04 -18.94 -4.76
C ASP A 275 -14.34 -18.21 -4.41
N HIS A 276 -14.21 -17.00 -3.87
CA HIS A 276 -15.33 -16.05 -3.76
C HIS A 276 -15.23 -15.00 -4.88
N GLU A 277 -16.02 -15.17 -5.93
CA GLU A 277 -16.00 -14.33 -7.15
C GLU A 277 -16.26 -12.86 -6.86
N ALA A 278 -17.14 -12.54 -5.90
CA ALA A 278 -17.44 -11.15 -5.57
C ALA A 278 -16.24 -10.44 -4.92
N SER A 279 -15.50 -11.12 -4.03
CA SER A 279 -14.25 -10.60 -3.48
C SER A 279 -13.22 -10.32 -4.57
N HIS A 280 -13.05 -11.25 -5.52
CA HIS A 280 -12.14 -11.08 -6.65
C HIS A 280 -12.48 -9.85 -7.51
N ARG A 281 -13.77 -9.60 -7.80
CA ARG A 281 -14.20 -8.43 -8.57
C ARG A 281 -13.89 -7.12 -7.85
N VAL A 282 -14.25 -7.01 -6.58
CA VAL A 282 -13.99 -5.80 -5.77
C VAL A 282 -12.50 -5.55 -5.63
N ALA A 283 -11.73 -6.58 -5.26
CA ALA A 283 -10.28 -6.49 -5.12
C ALA A 283 -9.61 -6.04 -6.42
N ARG A 284 -10.00 -6.65 -7.55
CA ARG A 284 -9.47 -6.28 -8.88
C ARG A 284 -9.77 -4.83 -9.22
N LEU A 285 -11.00 -4.38 -9.03
CA LEU A 285 -11.44 -3.02 -9.33
C LEU A 285 -10.58 -1.98 -8.58
N VAL A 286 -10.38 -2.18 -7.28
CA VAL A 286 -9.60 -1.25 -6.45
C VAL A 286 -8.10 -1.35 -6.75
N ARG A 287 -7.59 -2.55 -6.98
CA ARG A 287 -6.18 -2.77 -7.36
C ARG A 287 -5.86 -2.10 -8.69
N GLU A 288 -6.72 -2.24 -9.69
CA GLU A 288 -6.55 -1.57 -10.99
C GLU A 288 -6.52 -0.05 -10.84
N LEU A 289 -7.34 0.52 -9.95
CA LEU A 289 -7.29 1.94 -9.63
C LEU A 289 -5.97 2.33 -8.93
N ALA A 290 -5.53 1.57 -7.93
CA ALA A 290 -4.30 1.84 -7.19
C ALA A 290 -3.07 1.84 -8.11
N VAL A 291 -3.00 0.87 -9.03
CA VAL A 291 -1.96 0.78 -10.06
C VAL A 291 -2.05 1.97 -11.02
N TYR A 292 -3.25 2.29 -11.51
CA TYR A 292 -3.47 3.40 -12.44
C TYR A 292 -3.05 4.76 -11.85
N ILE A 293 -3.50 5.07 -10.63
CA ILE A 293 -3.21 6.33 -9.94
C ILE A 293 -1.71 6.50 -9.70
N PHE A 294 -0.98 5.42 -9.44
CA PHE A 294 0.46 5.47 -9.32
C PHE A 294 1.16 5.64 -10.68
N ASN A 295 0.84 4.81 -11.66
CA ASN A 295 1.54 4.78 -12.94
C ASN A 295 1.30 6.06 -13.77
N GLU A 296 0.05 6.52 -13.85
CA GLU A 296 -0.30 7.67 -14.71
C GLU A 296 -0.13 9.02 -14.00
N HIS A 297 -0.29 9.04 -12.66
CA HIS A 297 -0.34 10.30 -11.90
C HIS A 297 0.74 10.41 -10.82
N GLY A 298 1.58 9.39 -10.62
CA GLY A 298 2.68 9.40 -9.65
C GLY A 298 2.25 9.46 -8.18
N LYS A 299 0.95 9.26 -7.89
CA LYS A 299 0.34 9.39 -6.56
C LYS A 299 0.60 8.16 -5.70
N LEU A 300 1.85 8.03 -5.25
CA LEU A 300 2.33 6.89 -4.46
C LEU A 300 1.54 6.68 -3.17
N ASP A 301 1.28 7.75 -2.41
CA ASP A 301 0.61 7.67 -1.11
C ASP A 301 -0.82 7.10 -1.20
N PHE A 302 -1.57 7.46 -2.26
CA PHE A 302 -2.91 6.90 -2.49
C PHE A 302 -2.84 5.44 -2.90
N SER A 303 -1.89 5.08 -3.75
CA SER A 303 -1.68 3.69 -4.17
C SER A 303 -1.31 2.79 -2.99
N GLN A 304 -0.43 3.27 -2.09
CA GLN A 304 -0.07 2.57 -0.85
C GLN A 304 -1.28 2.41 0.08
N GLN A 305 -2.06 3.48 0.32
CA GLN A 305 -3.27 3.38 1.16
C GLN A 305 -4.27 2.34 0.64
N LEU A 306 -4.54 2.34 -0.66
CA LEU A 306 -5.45 1.36 -1.28
C LEU A 306 -4.87 -0.06 -1.22
N THR A 307 -3.58 -0.22 -1.50
CA THR A 307 -2.93 -1.54 -1.47
C THR A 307 -2.88 -2.12 -0.06
N SER A 308 -2.55 -1.32 0.95
CA SER A 308 -2.57 -1.76 2.36
C SER A 308 -3.98 -2.14 2.81
N MET A 309 -5.00 -1.40 2.38
CA MET A 309 -6.40 -1.76 2.67
C MET A 309 -6.77 -3.11 2.02
N LEU A 310 -6.35 -3.35 0.78
CA LEU A 310 -6.61 -4.62 0.09
C LEU A 310 -5.93 -5.81 0.79
N GLN A 311 -4.73 -5.63 1.33
CA GLN A 311 -4.04 -6.67 2.11
C GLN A 311 -4.78 -7.02 3.40
N GLU A 312 -5.44 -6.04 4.03
CA GLU A 312 -6.22 -6.23 5.25
C GLU A 312 -7.55 -6.93 4.96
N VAL A 313 -8.29 -6.45 3.95
CA VAL A 313 -9.67 -6.87 3.64
C VAL A 313 -9.75 -8.20 2.90
N PHE A 314 -8.73 -8.58 2.15
CA PHE A 314 -8.77 -9.79 1.31
C PHE A 314 -7.69 -10.79 1.71
N ALA A 315 -7.34 -10.85 3.00
CA ALA A 315 -6.31 -11.76 3.51
C ALA A 315 -6.69 -13.24 3.32
N GLU A 316 -7.99 -13.53 3.32
CA GLU A 316 -8.57 -14.86 3.17
C GLU A 316 -8.71 -15.28 1.70
N VAL A 317 -8.49 -14.35 0.76
CA VAL A 317 -8.62 -14.61 -0.68
C VAL A 317 -7.22 -14.84 -1.26
N GLY A 318 -6.80 -16.11 -1.35
CA GLY A 318 -5.42 -16.51 -1.62
C GLY A 318 -4.70 -15.72 -2.73
N ASP A 319 -5.21 -15.77 -3.96
CA ASP A 319 -4.61 -15.08 -5.11
C ASP A 319 -4.56 -13.55 -4.95
N VAL A 320 -5.54 -12.96 -4.26
CA VAL A 320 -5.58 -11.52 -4.00
C VAL A 320 -4.56 -11.15 -2.92
N ALA A 321 -4.49 -11.93 -1.84
CA ALA A 321 -3.55 -11.72 -0.74
C ALA A 321 -2.10 -11.78 -1.22
N GLU A 322 -1.76 -12.76 -2.07
CA GLU A 322 -0.42 -12.88 -2.66
C GLU A 322 -0.08 -11.65 -3.52
N ARG A 323 -0.94 -11.31 -4.48
CA ARG A 323 -0.69 -10.19 -5.41
C ARG A 323 -0.59 -8.85 -4.69
N THR A 324 -1.46 -8.59 -3.72
CA THR A 324 -1.43 -7.33 -2.96
C THR A 324 -0.21 -7.27 -2.03
N SER A 325 0.28 -8.40 -1.52
CA SER A 325 1.58 -8.49 -0.82
C SER A 325 2.75 -8.08 -1.71
N GLU A 326 2.80 -8.58 -2.95
CA GLU A 326 3.82 -8.20 -3.94
C GLU A 326 3.75 -6.72 -4.34
N ASP A 327 2.54 -6.21 -4.58
CA ASP A 327 2.31 -4.80 -4.89
C ASP A 327 2.80 -3.91 -3.75
N GLY A 328 2.47 -4.26 -2.50
CA GLY A 328 2.90 -3.53 -1.30
C GLY A 328 4.43 -3.48 -1.18
N LYS A 329 5.12 -4.61 -1.37
CA LYS A 329 6.59 -4.67 -1.40
C LYS A 329 7.17 -3.76 -2.49
N THR A 330 6.57 -3.80 -3.68
CA THR A 330 6.99 -2.97 -4.82
C THR A 330 6.86 -1.48 -4.52
N LEU A 331 5.70 -1.04 -4.00
CA LEU A 331 5.48 0.36 -3.67
C LEU A 331 6.40 0.85 -2.54
N ASN A 332 6.68 0.01 -1.54
CA ASN A 332 7.61 0.35 -0.46
C ASN A 332 9.05 0.52 -0.96
N ASN A 333 9.53 -0.38 -1.83
CA ASN A 333 10.84 -0.23 -2.45
C ASN A 333 10.96 1.08 -3.25
N ILE A 334 9.90 1.46 -3.97
CA ILE A 334 9.84 2.74 -4.71
C ILE A 334 9.89 3.92 -3.74
N ALA A 335 9.13 3.88 -2.65
CA ALA A 335 9.14 4.92 -1.62
C ALA A 335 10.53 5.11 -1.00
N GLU A 336 11.19 4.01 -0.62
CA GLU A 336 12.55 4.02 -0.10
C GLU A 336 13.56 4.59 -1.09
N GLN A 337 13.48 4.19 -2.36
CA GLN A 337 14.37 4.70 -3.39
C GLN A 337 14.19 6.21 -3.61
N ARG A 338 12.94 6.70 -3.64
CA ARG A 338 12.66 8.13 -3.73
C ARG A 338 13.22 8.91 -2.54
N ALA A 339 13.06 8.39 -1.32
CA ALA A 339 13.60 9.01 -0.12
C ALA A 339 15.13 9.08 -0.15
N ARG A 340 15.81 8.00 -0.55
CA ARG A 340 17.27 7.98 -0.70
C ARG A 340 17.76 9.00 -1.73
N LEU A 341 17.11 9.07 -2.90
CA LEU A 341 17.47 10.04 -3.94
C LEU A 341 17.29 11.49 -3.48
N MET A 342 16.25 11.78 -2.70
CA MET A 342 16.05 13.11 -2.11
C MET A 342 17.13 13.44 -1.08
N GLU A 343 17.48 12.50 -0.21
CA GLU A 343 18.54 12.68 0.78
C GLU A 343 19.91 12.87 0.10
N GLU A 344 20.24 12.05 -0.90
CA GLU A 344 21.45 12.22 -1.71
C GLU A 344 21.50 13.54 -2.47
N ALA A 345 20.35 14.05 -2.93
CA ALA A 345 20.28 15.37 -3.57
C ALA A 345 20.53 16.49 -2.55
N LYS A 346 19.93 16.39 -1.36
CA LYS A 346 20.13 17.32 -0.25
C LYS A 346 21.57 17.34 0.24
N ASP A 347 22.16 16.16 0.46
CA ASP A 347 23.57 16.00 0.84
C ASP A 347 24.51 16.63 -0.19
N ARG A 348 24.22 16.46 -1.49
CA ARG A 348 25.01 17.08 -2.56
C ARG A 348 24.87 18.60 -2.55
N GLU A 349 23.67 19.11 -2.34
CA GLU A 349 23.42 20.55 -2.25
C GLU A 349 24.14 21.16 -1.03
N GLU A 350 24.09 20.51 0.13
CA GLU A 350 24.79 20.94 1.35
C GLU A 350 26.31 20.93 1.16
N LYS A 351 26.88 19.84 0.60
CA LYS A 351 28.31 19.79 0.29
C LYS A 351 28.73 20.88 -0.69
N TRP A 352 27.98 21.10 -1.75
CA TRP A 352 28.28 22.17 -2.70
C TRP A 352 28.23 23.55 -2.03
N ARG A 353 27.22 23.81 -1.20
CA ARG A 353 27.10 25.03 -0.39
C ARG A 353 28.31 25.24 0.50
N GLU A 354 28.76 24.23 1.21
CA GLU A 354 29.99 24.30 2.04
C GLU A 354 31.23 24.59 1.19
N GLU A 355 31.36 23.94 0.03
CA GLU A 355 32.51 24.12 -0.86
C GLU A 355 32.62 25.53 -1.44
N ILE A 356 31.49 26.17 -1.77
CA ILE A 356 31.48 27.49 -2.41
C ILE A 356 31.30 28.65 -1.43
N THR A 357 30.89 28.39 -0.19
CA THR A 357 30.66 29.46 0.79
C THR A 357 31.99 29.97 1.35
N TYR A 358 32.24 31.27 1.18
CA TYR A 358 33.43 31.93 1.72
C TYR A 358 33.12 33.38 2.10
N VAL A 359 33.59 33.80 3.28
CA VAL A 359 33.41 35.15 3.81
C VAL A 359 34.75 35.71 4.25
N ALA A 360 35.04 36.96 3.90
CA ALA A 360 36.24 37.65 4.32
C ALA A 360 36.02 39.16 4.47
N GLU A 361 36.84 39.79 5.30
CA GLU A 361 36.84 41.24 5.53
C GLU A 361 38.06 41.88 4.84
N ILE A 362 37.79 42.90 4.02
CA ILE A 362 38.78 43.62 3.22
C ILE A 362 38.73 45.11 3.59
N GLY A 363 39.83 45.61 4.17
CA GLY A 363 39.96 47.00 4.62
C GLY A 363 41.02 47.17 5.70
N ALA A 364 41.37 48.42 6.03
CA ALA A 364 42.35 48.75 7.09
C ALA A 364 41.81 49.72 8.16
N LEU A 365 40.69 50.41 7.87
CA LEU A 365 40.05 51.42 8.73
C LEU A 365 38.51 51.25 8.73
N PHE A 366 37.96 50.91 7.57
CA PHE A 366 36.59 50.40 7.40
C PHE A 366 36.71 49.08 6.63
N GLU A 367 36.13 48.00 7.16
CA GLU A 367 36.19 46.68 6.56
C GLU A 367 34.91 46.41 5.77
N ASP A 368 35.06 46.20 4.46
CA ASP A 368 33.98 45.74 3.61
C ASP A 368 33.93 44.21 3.63
N LYS A 369 32.72 43.67 3.78
CA LYS A 369 32.48 42.22 3.78
C LYS A 369 32.39 41.71 2.35
N LEU A 370 33.30 40.82 1.99
CA LEU A 370 33.24 40.02 0.77
C LEU A 370 32.64 38.65 1.10
N CYS A 371 31.59 38.27 0.38
CA CYS A 371 30.93 36.98 0.53
C CYS A 371 30.69 36.35 -0.84
N ILE A 372 30.85 35.03 -0.92
CA ILE A 372 30.37 34.19 -2.01
C ILE A 372 29.69 32.98 -1.39
N SER A 373 28.50 32.62 -1.87
CA SER A 373 27.69 31.48 -1.42
C SER A 373 26.70 31.09 -2.53
N PRO A 374 25.87 30.03 -2.38
CA PRO A 374 24.81 29.71 -3.33
C PRO A 374 23.87 30.87 -3.63
N GLU A 375 23.65 31.75 -2.65
CA GLU A 375 22.78 32.91 -2.79
C GLU A 375 23.39 33.96 -3.72
N GLY A 376 24.71 33.98 -3.92
CA GLY A 376 25.39 34.93 -4.78
C GLY A 376 26.68 35.48 -4.20
N ILE A 377 27.21 36.51 -4.87
CA ILE A 377 28.37 37.26 -4.41
C ILE A 377 27.90 38.57 -3.80
N TYR A 378 28.42 38.94 -2.63
CA TYR A 378 28.14 40.22 -1.98
C TYR A 378 29.43 41.01 -1.76
N TRP A 379 29.43 42.27 -2.18
CA TRP A 379 30.54 43.20 -1.99
C TRP A 379 30.02 44.64 -1.96
N LYS A 380 30.43 45.43 -0.94
CA LYS A 380 30.12 46.87 -0.82
C LYS A 380 28.64 47.25 -1.03
N GLY A 381 27.71 46.45 -0.51
CA GLY A 381 26.28 46.72 -0.63
C GLY A 381 25.65 46.24 -1.93
N HIS A 382 26.42 45.65 -2.84
CA HIS A 382 25.93 45.06 -4.09
C HIS A 382 25.89 43.54 -3.99
N HIS A 383 24.94 42.94 -4.70
CA HIS A 383 24.70 41.49 -4.72
C HIS A 383 24.54 41.00 -6.17
N TRP A 384 25.38 40.04 -6.57
CA TRP A 384 25.26 39.34 -7.86
C TRP A 384 24.72 37.93 -7.64
N ASN A 385 23.64 37.57 -8.33
CA ASN A 385 23.23 36.18 -8.47
C ASN A 385 24.30 35.42 -9.27
N LEU A 386 24.66 34.20 -8.88
CA LEU A 386 25.71 33.44 -9.56
C LEU A 386 25.42 33.24 -11.05
N ASP A 387 24.16 33.05 -11.39
CA ASP A 387 23.68 32.81 -12.77
C ASP A 387 23.65 34.08 -13.62
N SER A 388 23.64 35.27 -13.02
CA SER A 388 23.62 36.53 -13.78
C SER A 388 25.00 37.03 -14.17
N ILE A 389 26.07 36.52 -13.54
CA ILE A 389 27.44 36.97 -13.81
C ILE A 389 27.85 36.59 -15.24
N THR A 390 28.20 37.56 -16.07
CA THR A 390 28.59 37.32 -17.47
C THR A 390 30.08 37.55 -17.70
N GLY A 391 30.77 38.28 -16.80
CA GLY A 391 32.18 38.62 -16.92
C GLY A 391 32.94 38.49 -15.60
N VAL A 392 34.06 37.78 -15.63
CA VAL A 392 35.00 37.66 -14.51
C VAL A 392 36.44 37.88 -14.97
N ARG A 393 37.24 38.55 -14.14
CA ARG A 393 38.69 38.76 -14.35
C ARG A 393 39.42 38.64 -13.03
N TRP A 394 40.65 38.17 -13.03
CA TRP A 394 41.46 38.18 -11.80
C TRP A 394 42.96 38.12 -12.07
N GLY A 395 43.76 38.67 -11.16
CA GLY A 395 45.22 38.68 -11.30
C GLY A 395 45.93 39.47 -10.21
N GLY A 396 47.25 39.31 -10.13
CA GLY A 396 48.11 40.03 -9.18
C GLY A 396 49.04 41.02 -9.88
N THR A 397 49.05 42.27 -9.40
CA THR A 397 49.94 43.33 -9.87
C THR A 397 51.00 43.63 -8.82
N ARG A 398 52.27 43.38 -9.15
CA ARG A 398 53.40 43.68 -8.27
C ARG A 398 53.80 45.15 -8.39
N ASN A 399 53.68 45.88 -7.29
CA ASN A 399 53.99 47.31 -7.26
C ASN A 399 55.42 47.55 -6.78
N TYR A 400 56.06 48.59 -7.32
CA TYR A 400 57.40 49.04 -6.95
C TYR A 400 57.39 50.55 -6.69
N ALA A 401 58.05 50.99 -5.61
CA ALA A 401 58.34 52.39 -5.36
C ALA A 401 59.85 52.56 -5.18
N ASN A 402 60.46 53.45 -5.96
CA ASN A 402 61.91 53.69 -5.96
C ASN A 402 62.75 52.39 -6.12
N GLY A 403 62.27 51.44 -6.95
CA GLY A 403 62.95 50.17 -7.19
C GLY A 403 62.74 49.09 -6.12
N ILE A 404 62.01 49.39 -5.03
CA ILE A 404 61.70 48.44 -3.96
C ILE A 404 60.26 47.94 -4.11
N SER A 405 60.06 46.63 -4.04
CA SER A 405 58.74 45.99 -4.13
C SER A 405 57.86 46.44 -2.95
N THR A 406 56.75 47.13 -3.22
CA THR A 406 55.79 47.60 -2.19
C THR A 406 54.69 46.59 -1.89
N GLY A 407 54.76 45.41 -2.50
CA GLY A 407 53.83 44.30 -2.34
C GLY A 407 53.01 44.06 -3.61
N THR A 408 52.21 42.99 -3.58
CA THR A 408 51.29 42.62 -4.67
C THR A 408 49.89 43.08 -4.30
N VAL A 409 49.19 43.71 -5.24
CA VAL A 409 47.75 43.95 -5.16
C VAL A 409 47.07 42.92 -6.04
N TYR A 410 46.17 42.14 -5.45
CA TYR A 410 45.34 41.17 -6.15
C TYR A 410 43.99 41.78 -6.45
N SER A 411 43.55 41.68 -7.69
CA SER A 411 42.32 42.27 -8.20
C SER A 411 41.40 41.18 -8.72
N ILE A 412 40.11 41.27 -8.41
CA ILE A 412 39.04 40.40 -8.92
C ILE A 412 37.95 41.30 -9.48
N PHE A 413 37.60 41.11 -10.74
CA PHE A 413 36.51 41.81 -11.42
C PHE A 413 35.31 40.89 -11.57
N ILE A 414 34.13 41.42 -11.34
CA ILE A 414 32.85 40.73 -11.51
C ILE A 414 31.89 41.67 -12.25
N SER A 415 31.16 41.13 -13.22
CA SER A 415 30.09 41.85 -13.93
C SER A 415 28.95 40.93 -14.32
N ASP A 416 27.71 41.44 -14.26
CA ASP A 416 26.51 40.82 -14.81
C ASP A 416 26.05 41.45 -16.15
N GLY A 417 26.80 42.41 -16.66
CA GLY A 417 26.49 43.18 -17.87
C GLY A 417 25.93 44.57 -17.61
N ASP A 418 25.20 44.75 -16.50
CA ASP A 418 24.63 46.04 -16.10
C ASP A 418 25.50 46.74 -15.06
N PHE A 419 26.03 45.98 -14.12
CA PHE A 419 26.93 46.45 -13.08
C PHE A 419 28.27 45.70 -13.13
N SER A 420 29.33 46.37 -12.70
CA SER A 420 30.63 45.76 -12.57
C SER A 420 31.44 46.44 -11.48
N ASP A 421 32.26 45.68 -10.76
CA ASP A 421 33.17 46.24 -9.77
C ASP A 421 34.49 45.45 -9.68
N PHE A 422 35.51 46.11 -9.12
CA PHE A 422 36.78 45.51 -8.74
C PHE A 422 36.88 45.32 -7.23
N ILE A 423 37.33 44.13 -6.84
CA ILE A 423 37.67 43.75 -5.48
C ILE A 423 39.19 43.67 -5.40
N ASP A 424 39.80 44.65 -4.75
CA ASP A 424 41.25 44.72 -4.55
C ASP A 424 41.63 44.30 -3.13
N THR A 425 42.62 43.42 -3.01
CA THR A 425 43.17 42.99 -1.72
C THR A 425 44.68 42.81 -1.78
N ARG A 426 45.37 43.09 -0.67
CA ARG A 426 46.79 42.74 -0.47
C ARG A 426 46.97 41.40 0.24
N LYS A 427 45.88 40.78 0.70
CA LYS A 427 45.88 39.49 1.41
C LYS A 427 45.72 38.35 0.39
N GLU A 428 46.84 37.74 -0.01
CA GLU A 428 46.87 36.63 -0.97
C GLU A 428 45.94 35.47 -0.58
N GLY A 429 45.85 35.15 0.71
CA GLY A 429 44.94 34.10 1.20
C GLY A 429 43.46 34.37 0.90
N ILE A 430 43.01 35.63 1.00
CA ILE A 430 41.63 36.00 0.65
C ILE A 430 41.42 35.85 -0.86
N PHE A 431 42.38 36.34 -1.64
CA PHE A 431 42.34 36.24 -3.10
C PHE A 431 42.23 34.80 -3.58
N LEU A 432 43.15 33.92 -3.15
CA LEU A 432 43.19 32.52 -3.57
C LEU A 432 41.94 31.75 -3.17
N ASN A 433 41.43 31.97 -1.95
CA ASN A 433 40.19 31.33 -1.54
C ASN A 433 39.01 31.83 -2.39
N PHE A 434 38.87 33.14 -2.57
CA PHE A 434 37.73 33.67 -3.30
C PHE A 434 37.71 33.22 -4.77
N ILE A 435 38.84 33.28 -5.49
CA ILE A 435 38.88 32.87 -6.91
C ILE A 435 38.64 31.37 -7.10
N ASP A 436 39.03 30.53 -6.13
CA ASP A 436 38.73 29.10 -6.17
C ASP A 436 37.21 28.85 -6.09
N ARG A 437 36.50 29.57 -5.22
CA ARG A 437 35.04 29.47 -5.12
C ARG A 437 34.36 30.10 -6.32
N LEU A 438 34.84 31.24 -6.78
CA LEU A 438 34.37 31.91 -8.01
C LEU A 438 34.51 31.01 -9.23
N TRP A 439 35.62 30.27 -9.34
CA TRP A 439 35.80 29.30 -10.40
C TRP A 439 34.77 28.16 -10.31
N LYS A 440 34.60 27.57 -9.12
CA LYS A 440 33.65 26.47 -8.89
C LYS A 440 32.19 26.86 -9.12
N SER A 441 31.79 28.09 -8.81
CA SER A 441 30.40 28.54 -8.92
C SER A 441 30.08 29.23 -10.25
N VAL A 442 30.98 30.06 -10.77
CA VAL A 442 30.75 30.89 -11.98
C VAL A 442 31.63 30.44 -13.14
N GLY A 443 32.92 30.16 -12.90
CA GLY A 443 33.88 29.81 -13.95
C GLY A 443 33.49 28.54 -14.72
N VAL A 444 33.08 27.49 -13.99
CA VAL A 444 32.59 26.24 -14.59
C VAL A 444 31.30 26.46 -15.39
N ARG A 445 30.36 27.27 -14.88
CA ARG A 445 29.11 27.61 -15.59
C ARG A 445 29.41 28.32 -16.91
N LEU A 446 30.20 29.41 -16.88
CA LEU A 446 30.56 30.17 -18.08
C LEU A 446 31.32 29.32 -19.09
N LEU A 447 32.19 28.40 -18.63
CA LEU A 447 32.86 27.44 -19.50
C LEU A 447 31.84 26.56 -20.24
N THR A 448 30.89 25.96 -19.51
CA THR A 448 29.84 25.11 -20.10
C THR A 448 28.99 25.89 -21.10
N GLU A 449 28.55 27.10 -20.76
CA GLU A 449 27.78 27.97 -21.66
C GLU A 449 28.53 28.33 -22.94
N TYR A 450 29.84 28.60 -22.84
CA TYR A 450 30.67 28.81 -24.02
C TYR A 450 30.74 27.55 -24.89
N LEU A 451 30.97 26.38 -24.30
CA LEU A 451 31.08 25.13 -25.03
C LEU A 451 29.76 24.72 -25.71
N GLU A 452 28.61 24.88 -25.04
CA GLU A 452 27.29 24.64 -25.61
C GLU A 452 26.99 25.62 -26.74
N GLY A 453 27.34 26.90 -26.56
CA GLY A 453 27.21 27.88 -27.62
C GLY A 453 28.06 27.55 -28.84
N LEU A 454 29.32 27.15 -28.64
CA LEU A 454 30.21 26.71 -29.72
C LEU A 454 29.66 25.49 -30.46
N ARG A 455 29.15 24.49 -29.73
CA ARG A 455 28.48 23.30 -30.31
C ARG A 455 27.31 23.68 -31.20
N ASN A 456 26.57 24.71 -30.79
CA ASN A 456 25.44 25.28 -31.52
C ASN A 456 25.85 26.30 -32.60
N GLY A 457 27.15 26.40 -32.93
CA GLY A 457 27.66 27.25 -34.00
C GLY A 457 27.84 28.74 -33.63
N LYS A 458 27.69 29.12 -32.35
CA LYS A 458 28.01 30.48 -31.90
C LYS A 458 29.51 30.73 -32.00
N THR A 459 29.89 31.99 -32.16
CA THR A 459 31.28 32.46 -32.11
C THR A 459 31.44 33.51 -31.02
N TYR A 460 32.58 33.50 -30.33
CA TYR A 460 32.87 34.43 -29.24
C TYR A 460 34.05 35.33 -29.59
N ARG A 461 34.03 36.59 -29.15
CA ARG A 461 35.12 37.54 -29.40
C ARG A 461 35.94 37.73 -28.14
N PHE A 462 37.26 37.60 -28.27
CA PHE A 462 38.25 37.90 -27.23
C PHE A 462 39.32 38.82 -27.81
N GLY A 463 39.38 40.06 -27.33
CA GLY A 463 40.19 41.12 -27.94
C GLY A 463 39.90 41.27 -29.44
N SER A 464 40.94 41.15 -30.27
CA SER A 464 40.82 41.16 -31.73
C SER A 464 40.57 39.77 -32.34
N ALA A 465 40.50 38.71 -31.54
CA ALA A 465 40.33 37.35 -32.02
C ALA A 465 38.87 36.89 -31.97
N ILE A 466 38.48 36.03 -32.91
CA ILE A 466 37.16 35.40 -32.94
C ILE A 466 37.33 33.90 -32.75
N LEU A 467 36.75 33.39 -31.67
CA LEU A 467 36.68 31.99 -31.31
C LEU A 467 35.52 31.30 -32.01
N SER A 468 35.80 30.13 -32.59
CA SER A 468 34.82 29.16 -33.09
C SER A 468 35.14 27.78 -32.52
N ASP A 469 34.25 26.81 -32.72
CA ASP A 469 34.47 25.47 -32.20
C ASP A 469 35.72 24.79 -32.81
N HIS A 470 36.05 25.13 -34.06
CA HIS A 470 37.14 24.51 -34.83
C HIS A 470 38.50 25.23 -34.72
N GLY A 471 38.54 26.42 -34.11
CA GLY A 471 39.73 27.25 -34.10
C GLY A 471 39.44 28.71 -33.86
N MET A 472 40.44 29.56 -34.15
CA MET A 472 40.35 31.00 -33.92
C MET A 472 40.77 31.80 -35.15
N GLU A 473 40.05 32.88 -35.44
CA GLU A 473 40.51 33.93 -36.35
C GLU A 473 41.45 34.88 -35.60
N LEU A 474 42.69 34.99 -36.08
CA LEU A 474 43.70 35.91 -35.57
C LEU A 474 43.94 37.05 -36.56
N GLU A 475 44.27 38.22 -36.01
CA GLU A 475 44.61 39.41 -36.81
C GLU A 475 46.12 39.71 -36.75
N ARG A 476 46.69 40.14 -37.87
CA ARG A 476 48.02 40.73 -37.94
C ARG A 476 47.91 42.23 -38.22
N LYS A 477 48.48 43.04 -37.32
CA LYS A 477 48.55 44.50 -37.49
C LYS A 477 49.49 44.87 -38.63
N ARG A 478 49.03 45.70 -39.57
CA ARG A 478 49.84 46.27 -40.65
C ARG A 478 49.94 47.79 -40.46
N LEU A 479 51.13 48.37 -40.64
CA LEU A 479 51.40 49.78 -40.29
C LEU A 479 50.71 50.80 -41.22
N PHE A 480 50.16 50.39 -42.38
CA PHE A 480 49.56 51.29 -43.37
C PHE A 480 48.44 50.66 -44.23
N SER A 481 47.81 49.57 -43.79
CA SER A 481 46.66 48.92 -44.47
C SER A 481 45.75 48.22 -43.46
N SER A 482 44.56 47.77 -43.88
CA SER A 482 43.66 47.01 -43.02
C SER A 482 44.34 45.76 -42.45
N ASN A 483 44.01 45.43 -41.20
CA ASN A 483 44.51 44.22 -40.55
C ASN A 483 44.16 43.01 -41.41
N GLU A 484 45.13 42.11 -41.52
CA GLU A 484 44.92 40.85 -42.21
C GLU A 484 44.40 39.82 -41.20
N LYS A 485 43.33 39.12 -41.56
CA LYS A 485 42.70 38.07 -40.76
C LYS A 485 43.14 36.71 -41.29
N CYS A 486 43.42 35.79 -40.38
CA CYS A 486 43.73 34.39 -40.70
C CYS A 486 42.99 33.48 -39.73
N PHE A 487 42.08 32.66 -40.25
CA PHE A 487 41.55 31.53 -39.49
C PHE A 487 42.66 30.51 -39.26
N CYS A 488 42.78 30.03 -38.02
CA CYS A 488 43.76 29.02 -37.62
C CYS A 488 43.02 27.92 -36.86
N THR A 489 43.17 26.68 -37.31
CA THR A 489 42.64 25.51 -36.59
C THR A 489 43.39 25.30 -35.27
N TRP A 490 42.81 24.56 -34.32
CA TRP A 490 43.48 24.24 -33.05
C TRP A 490 44.89 23.65 -33.20
N SER A 491 45.10 22.87 -34.27
CA SER A 491 46.39 22.26 -34.59
C SER A 491 47.47 23.27 -35.01
N GLU A 492 47.08 24.42 -35.56
CA GLU A 492 47.94 25.48 -36.08
C GLU A 492 48.27 26.55 -35.03
N LEU A 493 47.58 26.53 -33.89
CA LEU A 493 47.74 27.49 -32.80
C LEU A 493 48.79 27.04 -31.78
N GLU A 494 49.54 27.99 -31.24
CA GLU A 494 50.47 27.89 -30.12
C GLU A 494 49.95 28.81 -29.00
N ILE A 495 49.91 28.32 -27.76
CA ILE A 495 49.54 29.14 -26.59
C ILE A 495 50.78 29.33 -25.72
N SER A 496 50.89 30.49 -25.09
CA SER A 496 51.97 30.86 -24.20
C SER A 496 51.48 31.92 -23.22
N ASN A 497 52.14 32.05 -22.07
CA ASN A 497 51.76 33.03 -21.06
C ASN A 497 52.86 34.09 -20.95
N GLY A 498 52.47 35.36 -20.98
CA GLY A 498 53.33 36.50 -20.67
C GLY A 498 52.98 37.10 -19.30
N PRO A 499 53.71 38.11 -18.82
CA PRO A 499 53.37 38.79 -17.57
C PRO A 499 51.96 39.41 -17.64
N GLY A 500 50.99 38.77 -16.99
CA GLY A 500 49.59 39.23 -16.93
C GLY A 500 48.76 39.05 -18.20
N VAL A 501 49.26 38.31 -19.21
CA VAL A 501 48.56 38.11 -20.49
C VAL A 501 48.60 36.66 -20.95
N PHE A 502 47.49 36.20 -21.53
CA PHE A 502 47.36 34.95 -22.28
C PHE A 502 47.62 35.20 -23.76
N CYS A 503 48.65 34.58 -24.33
CA CYS A 503 49.07 34.81 -25.71
C CYS A 503 48.74 33.60 -26.59
N ILE A 504 48.01 33.85 -27.69
CA ILE A 504 47.67 32.84 -28.70
C ILE A 504 48.27 33.30 -30.03
N SER A 505 49.06 32.44 -30.67
CA SER A 505 49.74 32.75 -31.93
C SER A 505 49.73 31.59 -32.92
N LYS A 506 49.95 31.87 -34.21
CA LYS A 506 50.11 30.82 -35.22
C LYS A 506 51.52 30.23 -35.19
N LYS A 507 51.65 28.90 -35.07
CA LYS A 507 52.95 28.17 -34.91
C LYS A 507 54.03 28.57 -35.91
N LYS A 508 53.66 28.81 -37.18
CA LYS A 508 54.59 29.09 -38.29
C LYS A 508 54.63 30.56 -38.74
N ASP A 509 53.81 31.43 -38.15
CA ASP A 509 53.83 32.88 -38.40
C ASP A 509 53.36 33.64 -37.14
N ARG A 510 54.30 33.92 -36.23
CA ARG A 510 54.03 34.61 -34.96
C ARG A 510 53.55 36.07 -35.13
N LYS A 511 53.49 36.59 -36.35
CA LYS A 511 52.88 37.90 -36.60
C LYS A 511 51.35 37.86 -36.52
N PHE A 512 50.74 36.67 -36.66
CA PHE A 512 49.35 36.42 -36.26
C PHE A 512 49.35 36.02 -34.80
N THR A 513 49.09 36.99 -33.94
CA THR A 513 49.10 36.82 -32.49
C THR A 513 48.06 37.71 -31.84
N VAL A 514 47.45 37.23 -30.77
CA VAL A 514 46.66 38.02 -29.85
C VAL A 514 47.24 37.86 -28.45
N SER A 515 47.28 38.96 -27.70
CA SER A 515 47.69 38.99 -26.29
C SER A 515 46.50 39.50 -25.50
N LEU A 516 45.92 38.61 -24.69
CA LEU A 516 44.67 38.82 -23.97
C LEU A 516 44.98 39.08 -22.50
N SER A 517 44.56 40.21 -21.95
CA SER A 517 44.87 40.58 -20.55
C SER A 517 43.95 39.88 -19.56
N TYR A 518 44.53 39.22 -18.54
CA TYR A 518 43.75 38.61 -17.45
C TYR A 518 43.01 39.62 -16.56
N LEU A 519 43.33 40.91 -16.65
CA LEU A 519 42.72 41.98 -15.85
C LEU A 519 41.87 42.96 -16.68
N ASN A 520 42.11 43.06 -17.99
CA ASN A 520 41.42 44.04 -18.83
C ASN A 520 40.37 43.40 -19.76
N GLU A 521 40.36 42.08 -19.91
CA GLU A 521 39.43 41.37 -20.78
C GLU A 521 38.67 40.31 -19.98
N ASP A 522 37.37 40.19 -20.26
CA ASP A 522 36.51 39.24 -19.56
C ASP A 522 36.84 37.80 -19.92
N ASN A 523 36.75 36.93 -18.92
CA ASN A 523 36.71 35.48 -19.07
C ASN A 523 37.94 34.86 -19.74
N ILE A 524 39.09 35.54 -19.74
CA ILE A 524 40.34 35.01 -20.30
C ILE A 524 40.78 33.72 -19.59
N HIS A 525 40.57 33.62 -18.27
CA HIS A 525 40.82 32.39 -17.51
C HIS A 525 39.94 31.23 -17.96
N ILE A 526 38.69 31.50 -18.33
CA ILE A 526 37.73 30.50 -18.84
C ILE A 526 38.17 30.05 -20.24
N LEU A 527 38.56 30.98 -21.11
CA LEU A 527 39.09 30.68 -22.44
C LEU A 527 40.35 29.81 -22.37
N GLU A 528 41.31 30.19 -21.52
CA GLU A 528 42.55 29.42 -21.34
C GLU A 528 42.25 28.00 -20.85
N ALA A 529 41.32 27.84 -19.90
CA ALA A 529 40.90 26.54 -19.40
C ALA A 529 40.28 25.69 -20.52
N ALA A 530 39.36 26.24 -21.32
CA ALA A 530 38.75 25.56 -22.46
C ALA A 530 39.81 25.01 -23.44
N ILE A 531 40.74 25.87 -23.86
CA ILE A 531 41.79 25.50 -24.81
C ILE A 531 42.73 24.46 -24.21
N THR A 532 43.09 24.60 -22.93
CA THR A 532 43.98 23.68 -22.23
C THR A 532 43.36 22.29 -22.07
N LEU A 533 42.07 22.23 -21.72
CA LEU A 533 41.31 20.98 -21.59
C LEU A 533 41.17 20.25 -22.93
N SER A 534 40.79 20.96 -23.99
CA SER A 534 40.67 20.38 -25.34
C SER A 534 41.99 19.79 -25.83
N ARG A 535 43.12 20.47 -25.59
CA ARG A 535 44.46 19.96 -25.93
C ARG A 535 44.82 18.68 -25.20
N LYS A 536 44.42 18.54 -23.93
CA LYS A 536 44.65 17.30 -23.17
C LYS A 536 43.82 16.13 -23.70
N GLN A 537 42.62 16.39 -24.21
CA GLN A 537 41.72 15.38 -24.76
C GLN A 537 41.99 15.05 -26.24
N GLY A 538 42.80 15.85 -26.94
CA GLY A 538 43.12 15.65 -28.36
C GLY A 538 41.94 15.93 -29.31
N GLY A 539 40.93 16.66 -28.84
CA GLY A 539 39.74 17.00 -29.62
C GLY A 539 40.02 17.96 -30.78
N VAL A 540 39.30 17.77 -31.90
CA VAL A 540 39.35 18.67 -33.07
C VAL A 540 38.41 19.88 -32.88
N MET A 541 37.46 19.78 -31.95
CA MET A 541 36.52 20.82 -31.55
C MET A 541 36.69 21.10 -30.04
N LEU A 542 36.42 22.33 -29.60
CA LEU A 542 36.40 22.66 -28.16
C LEU A 542 35.22 21.98 -27.46
N SER A 543 34.05 21.97 -28.10
CA SER A 543 32.80 21.46 -27.54
C SER A 543 32.83 19.94 -27.25
N ASN A 544 33.83 19.21 -27.77
CA ASN A 544 34.10 17.82 -27.41
C ASN A 544 34.40 17.64 -25.91
N ILE A 545 34.76 18.71 -25.19
CA ILE A 545 34.95 18.68 -23.74
C ILE A 545 33.69 18.23 -23.00
N LEU A 546 32.49 18.53 -23.52
CA LEU A 546 31.22 18.18 -22.89
C LEU A 546 30.86 16.69 -23.02
N GLY A 547 31.62 15.88 -23.77
CA GLY A 547 31.25 14.50 -24.13
C GLY A 547 30.19 14.45 -25.24
N ASP A 548 29.95 13.24 -25.79
CA ASP A 548 28.91 13.01 -26.81
C ASP A 548 27.50 13.29 -26.27
#